data_AF-A0A5D2M6Q1-F1
#
_entry.id   AF-A0A5D2M6Q1-F1
#
_cell.length_a   1.000
_cell.length_b   1.000
_cell.length_c   1.000
_cell.angle_alpha   90.00
_cell.angle_beta   90.00
_cell.angle_gamma   90.00
#
_symmetry.space_group_name_H-M   'P 1'
#
loop_
_entity.id
_entity.type
_entity.pdbx_description
1 polymer ?
#
loop_
_entity_poly.entity_id
_entity_poly.type
_entity_poly.pdbx_seq_one_letter_code
_entity_poly.pdbx_strand_id
1 'polypeptide(L)'
;MNRASDLLVAVSIGADLNKNKIIEQAVEAMEELFKLAIMGEPLWQHNGNGGMETLNGFQYLREFGSFDATMEQIMRMVEVGEPQCFLSYDCNCNFDQDVPSSFSKLNFEPLNIETSRETAFVEMNPMNIVQLLMDTKQWGTTFYSIVSRTTLLGVILENVDGSYNGVIQVMSAEFHQCTPLIPARQSYFARYCKKHTNGTWGVVDVSLENLFPYPQVQFRRRPSGCVIQEVGNRGSKVTWIEHVEVDNKSLHPLFRPIVSSGFAFSAKRWIATINRHCQWLTTSMARTAPTTDGVLIPQEGRGSLLKLAEKMTKNFFNNINSCSENVWSGLPQNFAAQDVRLRYGNILKVPGKPSGNIVIFTTSIQIPVPIEVLFDFLRHERTRNRWDLLSNQRHVRELVYVSNGENPGNRVSIMQVNSSPNKIEILYLQESYTDETGSYIVYAPMDIMAMSKILNGGNPKFVSILPSGFSIMPDKAPGQGDGAVGSILTLAFQSVDRLSNKEYMPPSTLKINAILSTTVASIKDAMLFGIR
;
A
#
# COMPACT_ATOMS: atom_id res chain seq x y z
N MET A 1 -12.28 -17.44 -17.83
CA MET A 1 -10.87 -17.55 -18.28
C MET A 1 -10.01 -16.90 -17.22
N ASN A 2 -8.98 -17.60 -16.75
CA ASN A 2 -8.08 -17.10 -15.71
C ASN A 2 -6.88 -16.46 -16.41
N ARG A 3 -6.82 -15.13 -16.46
CA ARG A 3 -5.79 -14.36 -17.16
C ARG A 3 -4.35 -14.79 -16.79
N ALA A 4 -4.14 -15.21 -15.55
CA ALA A 4 -2.87 -15.79 -15.12
C ALA A 4 -2.53 -17.08 -15.88
N SER A 5 -3.50 -17.97 -16.08
CA SER A 5 -3.36 -19.19 -16.87
C SER A 5 -3.11 -18.88 -18.35
N ASP A 6 -3.78 -17.88 -18.91
CA ASP A 6 -3.58 -17.48 -20.32
C ASP A 6 -2.16 -16.92 -20.54
N LEU A 7 -1.65 -16.10 -19.61
CA LEU A 7 -0.27 -15.61 -19.63
C LEU A 7 0.75 -16.72 -19.40
N LEU A 8 0.49 -17.64 -18.47
CA LEU A 8 1.34 -18.83 -18.27
C LEU A 8 1.44 -19.66 -19.55
N VAL A 9 0.30 -19.86 -20.23
CA VAL A 9 0.23 -20.53 -21.52
C VAL A 9 0.98 -19.73 -22.59
N ALA A 10 0.83 -18.41 -22.65
CA ALA A 10 1.54 -17.58 -23.63
C ALA A 10 3.07 -17.59 -23.45
N VAL A 11 3.53 -17.67 -22.19
CA VAL A 11 4.94 -17.86 -21.84
C VAL A 11 5.44 -19.27 -22.20
N SER A 12 4.55 -20.28 -22.25
CA SER A 12 4.91 -21.69 -22.45
C SER A 12 4.71 -22.24 -23.88
N ILE A 13 3.69 -21.79 -24.64
CA ILE A 13 3.20 -22.42 -25.88
C ILE A 13 3.57 -21.63 -27.16
N GLY A 14 4.22 -20.46 -27.05
CA GLY A 14 4.71 -19.65 -28.18
C GLY A 14 6.15 -19.16 -27.98
N ALA A 15 7.01 -20.08 -27.53
CA ALA A 15 8.12 -19.81 -26.62
C ALA A 15 9.12 -18.73 -27.04
N ASP A 16 9.44 -18.51 -28.32
CA ASP A 16 10.52 -17.55 -28.65
C ASP A 16 9.98 -16.15 -29.00
N LEU A 17 8.92 -16.06 -29.80
CA LEU A 17 8.44 -14.76 -30.28
C LEU A 17 7.80 -13.92 -29.17
N ASN A 18 6.99 -14.53 -28.30
CA ASN A 18 6.39 -13.83 -27.16
C ASN A 18 7.44 -13.49 -26.10
N LYS A 19 8.44 -14.36 -25.89
CA LYS A 19 9.56 -14.06 -24.99
C LYS A 19 10.38 -12.89 -25.50
N ASN A 20 10.72 -12.87 -26.79
CA ASN A 20 11.47 -11.77 -27.40
C ASN A 20 10.75 -10.43 -27.24
N LYS A 21 9.44 -10.38 -27.48
CA LYS A 21 8.63 -9.16 -27.25
C LYS A 21 8.62 -8.71 -25.78
N ILE A 22 8.52 -9.66 -24.84
CA ILE A 22 8.60 -9.34 -23.41
C ILE A 22 9.99 -8.80 -23.04
N ILE A 23 11.05 -9.40 -23.59
CA ILE A 23 12.44 -8.97 -23.37
C ILE A 23 12.64 -7.56 -23.91
N GLU A 24 12.24 -7.30 -25.15
CA GLU A 24 12.33 -5.98 -25.80
C GLU A 24 11.61 -4.92 -24.98
N GLN A 25 10.34 -5.15 -24.63
CA GLN A 25 9.56 -4.22 -23.81
C GLN A 25 10.18 -3.97 -22.43
N ALA A 26 10.77 -5.00 -21.80
CA ALA A 26 11.41 -4.86 -20.50
C ALA A 26 12.75 -4.08 -20.59
N VAL A 27 13.51 -4.27 -21.68
CA VAL A 27 14.75 -3.52 -21.93
C VAL A 27 14.44 -2.06 -22.20
N GLU A 28 13.46 -1.75 -23.04
CA GLU A 28 12.99 -0.37 -23.27
C GLU A 28 12.52 0.29 -21.98
N ALA A 29 11.73 -0.43 -21.17
CA ALA A 29 11.27 0.05 -19.87
C ALA A 29 12.43 0.37 -18.92
N MET A 30 13.52 -0.41 -18.96
CA MET A 30 14.70 -0.14 -18.14
C MET A 30 15.39 1.16 -18.57
N GLU A 31 15.54 1.39 -19.88
CA GLU A 31 16.13 2.63 -20.39
C GLU A 31 15.27 3.84 -20.02
N GLU A 32 13.95 3.74 -20.14
CA GLU A 32 13.01 4.75 -19.69
C GLU A 32 13.13 5.02 -18.19
N LEU A 33 13.19 3.98 -17.34
CA LEU A 33 13.34 4.12 -15.89
C LEU A 33 14.61 4.90 -15.52
N PHE A 34 15.75 4.56 -16.14
CA PHE A 34 17.01 5.26 -15.88
C PHE A 34 16.94 6.74 -16.29
N LYS A 35 16.33 7.05 -17.44
CA LYS A 35 16.11 8.44 -17.87
C LYS A 35 15.20 9.19 -16.88
N LEU A 36 14.06 8.60 -16.48
CA LEU A 36 13.13 9.18 -15.51
C LEU A 36 13.80 9.44 -14.15
N ALA A 37 14.71 8.59 -13.72
CA ALA A 37 15.44 8.75 -12.46
C ALA A 37 16.50 9.87 -12.51
N ILE A 38 17.09 10.16 -13.68
CA ILE A 38 18.21 11.11 -13.82
C ILE A 38 17.73 12.51 -14.24
N MET A 39 16.72 12.59 -15.11
CA MET A 39 16.24 13.87 -15.65
C MET A 39 15.61 14.75 -14.57
N GLY A 40 15.79 16.06 -14.63
CA GLY A 40 15.16 17.03 -13.72
C GLY A 40 14.05 17.81 -14.42
N GLU A 41 13.96 19.11 -14.11
CA GLU A 41 13.19 20.05 -14.93
C GLU A 41 13.71 20.08 -16.38
N PRO A 42 12.85 20.20 -17.40
CA PRO A 42 11.42 20.46 -17.34
C PRO A 42 10.54 19.19 -17.24
N LEU A 43 11.13 18.00 -17.24
CA LEU A 43 10.39 16.73 -17.23
C LEU A 43 9.67 16.52 -15.90
N TRP A 44 10.38 16.73 -14.80
CA TRP A 44 9.81 16.72 -13.46
C TRP A 44 9.60 18.15 -13.00
N GLN A 45 8.39 18.46 -12.57
CA GLN A 45 8.01 19.79 -12.10
C GLN A 45 7.69 19.73 -10.61
N HIS A 46 8.18 20.72 -9.86
CA HIS A 46 7.85 20.86 -8.45
C HIS A 46 6.53 21.59 -8.26
N ASN A 47 5.56 20.93 -7.62
CA ASN A 47 4.29 21.56 -7.26
C ASN A 47 4.38 22.22 -5.88
N GLY A 48 4.67 23.53 -5.86
CA GLY A 48 4.62 24.36 -4.65
C GLY A 48 5.50 23.88 -3.49
N ASN A 49 5.17 24.30 -2.26
CA ASN A 49 5.94 24.00 -1.04
C ASN A 49 5.94 22.51 -0.61
N GLY A 50 5.25 21.61 -1.33
CA GLY A 50 4.97 20.24 -0.89
C GLY A 50 6.02 19.17 -1.22
N GLY A 51 7.11 19.53 -1.93
CA GLY A 51 8.23 18.62 -2.25
C GLY A 51 7.89 17.46 -3.21
N MET A 52 6.64 17.30 -3.62
CA MET A 52 6.23 16.24 -4.54
C MET A 52 6.45 16.68 -5.99
N GLU A 53 7.14 15.84 -6.75
CA GLU A 53 7.40 16.05 -8.17
C GLU A 53 6.29 15.43 -9.02
N THR A 54 5.78 16.20 -9.97
CA THR A 54 4.82 15.71 -10.96
C THR A 54 5.47 15.65 -12.34
N LEU A 55 5.17 14.58 -13.07
CA LEU A 55 5.69 14.39 -14.42
C LEU A 55 4.93 15.29 -15.40
N ASN A 56 5.66 16.11 -16.15
CA ASN A 56 5.07 16.89 -17.23
C ASN A 56 4.73 15.96 -18.41
N GLY A 57 3.44 15.73 -18.62
CA GLY A 57 2.96 14.83 -19.67
C GLY A 57 3.40 15.22 -21.09
N PHE A 58 3.53 16.51 -21.39
CA PHE A 58 3.95 16.98 -22.70
C PHE A 58 5.45 16.69 -22.94
N GLN A 59 6.30 17.00 -21.96
CA GLN A 59 7.73 16.69 -22.04
C GLN A 59 7.98 15.18 -22.04
N TYR A 60 7.20 14.42 -21.26
CA TYR A 60 7.25 12.96 -21.29
C TYR A 60 6.90 12.42 -22.68
N LEU A 61 5.80 12.89 -23.27
CA LEU A 61 5.43 12.49 -24.63
C LEU A 61 6.51 12.88 -25.64
N ARG A 62 7.12 14.06 -25.54
CA ARG A 62 8.21 14.48 -26.43
C ARG A 62 9.43 13.56 -26.35
N GLU A 63 9.82 13.13 -25.14
CA GLU A 63 11.02 12.32 -24.91
C GLU A 63 10.82 10.82 -25.20
N PHE A 64 9.62 10.29 -24.92
CA PHE A 64 9.34 8.84 -24.95
C PHE A 64 8.24 8.44 -25.95
N GLY A 65 7.58 9.40 -26.57
CA GLY A 65 6.53 9.16 -27.57
C GLY A 65 7.10 8.68 -28.90
N SER A 66 6.43 7.71 -29.51
CA SER A 66 6.63 7.36 -30.90
C SER A 66 5.67 8.20 -31.75
N PHE A 67 6.20 9.18 -32.47
CA PHE A 67 5.40 10.06 -33.32
C PHE A 67 5.57 9.70 -34.79
N ASP A 68 4.46 9.75 -35.54
CA ASP A 68 4.54 9.90 -36.99
C ASP A 68 4.74 11.39 -37.35
N ALA A 69 5.10 11.66 -38.61
CA ALA A 69 5.37 13.02 -39.08
C ALA A 69 4.18 13.98 -38.85
N THR A 70 2.95 13.45 -38.81
CA THR A 70 1.71 14.19 -38.57
C THR A 70 1.60 14.66 -37.12
N MET A 71 1.87 13.78 -36.16
CA MET A 71 1.83 14.13 -34.74
C MET A 71 2.94 15.11 -34.36
N GLU A 72 4.14 15.00 -34.96
CA GLU A 72 5.20 16.01 -34.80
C GLU A 72 4.78 17.40 -35.31
N GLN A 73 4.00 17.45 -36.40
CA GLN A 73 3.47 18.71 -36.92
C GLN A 73 2.43 19.32 -35.98
N ILE A 74 1.55 18.49 -35.41
CA ILE A 74 0.57 18.92 -34.40
C ILE A 74 1.26 19.43 -33.13
N MET A 75 2.26 18.72 -32.61
CA MET A 75 3.03 19.17 -31.44
C MET A 75 3.72 20.51 -31.70
N ARG A 76 4.32 20.70 -32.88
CA ARG A 76 4.91 21.99 -33.29
C ARG A 76 3.86 23.09 -33.39
N MET A 77 2.67 22.81 -33.90
CA MET A 77 1.58 23.80 -33.98
C MET A 77 1.06 24.20 -32.59
N VAL A 78 0.95 23.25 -31.65
CA VAL A 78 0.55 23.52 -30.26
C VAL A 78 1.61 24.34 -29.52
N GLU A 79 2.90 24.12 -29.79
CA GLU A 79 4.00 24.89 -29.19
C GLU A 79 4.12 26.32 -29.73
N VAL A 80 3.79 26.56 -31.00
CA VAL A 80 3.95 27.88 -31.65
C VAL A 80 2.75 28.81 -31.38
N GLY A 81 1.63 28.30 -30.88
CA GLY A 81 0.52 29.13 -30.38
C GLY A 81 -0.26 29.92 -31.43
N GLU A 82 0.02 29.76 -32.73
CA GLU A 82 -0.73 30.44 -33.80
C GLU A 82 -1.44 29.45 -34.74
N PRO A 83 -2.74 29.67 -35.02
CA PRO A 83 -3.46 28.87 -36.01
C PRO A 83 -3.07 29.33 -37.41
N GLN A 84 -2.24 28.56 -38.11
CA GLN A 84 -2.10 28.75 -39.56
C GLN A 84 -3.37 28.21 -40.22
N CYS A 85 -4.24 29.11 -40.66
CA CYS A 85 -5.39 28.82 -41.51
C CYS A 85 -4.92 28.06 -42.75
N PHE A 86 -5.43 26.84 -42.94
CA PHE A 86 -5.32 26.17 -44.24
C PHE A 86 -6.15 26.96 -45.26
N LEU A 87 -5.47 27.48 -46.28
CA LEU A 87 -6.08 28.01 -47.50
C LEU A 87 -6.95 26.91 -48.12
N SER A 88 -8.23 27.21 -48.30
CA SER A 88 -9.15 26.38 -49.06
C SER A 88 -8.66 26.28 -50.50
N TYR A 89 -8.44 25.05 -50.98
CA TYR A 89 -8.51 24.77 -52.39
C TYR A 89 -9.64 23.77 -52.61
N ASP A 90 -10.62 24.22 -53.39
CA ASP A 90 -11.79 23.47 -53.82
C ASP A 90 -11.37 22.19 -54.57
N CYS A 91 -11.80 21.03 -54.07
CA CYS A 91 -12.06 19.88 -54.92
C CYS A 91 -13.44 19.32 -54.58
N ASN A 92 -14.38 19.68 -55.44
CA ASN A 92 -15.72 19.13 -55.49
C ASN A 92 -15.66 17.75 -56.16
N CYS A 93 -15.82 16.67 -55.39
CA CYS A 93 -16.20 15.37 -55.95
C CYS A 93 -17.19 14.66 -55.02
N ASN A 94 -18.43 14.58 -55.51
CA ASN A 94 -19.50 13.76 -54.97
C ASN A 94 -19.07 12.29 -54.88
N PHE A 95 -19.21 11.69 -53.71
CA PHE A 95 -19.42 10.25 -53.58
C PHE A 95 -20.69 10.02 -52.75
N ASP A 96 -21.72 9.55 -53.44
CA ASP A 96 -22.90 8.93 -52.85
C ASP A 96 -22.54 7.58 -52.20
N GLN A 97 -23.18 7.37 -51.05
CA GLN A 97 -23.67 6.12 -50.48
C GLN A 97 -22.71 5.02 -49.98
N ASP A 98 -23.06 4.58 -48.76
CA ASP A 98 -22.84 3.28 -48.14
C ASP A 98 -21.45 2.93 -47.61
N VAL A 99 -21.16 3.43 -46.40
CA VAL A 99 -20.31 2.73 -45.43
C VAL A 99 -21.16 2.42 -44.19
N PRO A 100 -21.31 1.14 -43.79
CA PRO A 100 -22.15 0.78 -42.65
C PRO A 100 -21.58 1.39 -41.36
N SER A 101 -22.49 1.98 -40.58
CA SER A 101 -22.27 2.59 -39.27
C SER A 101 -22.00 1.57 -38.16
N SER A 102 -21.06 0.66 -38.39
CA SER A 102 -20.60 -0.34 -37.43
C SER A 102 -19.16 -0.11 -36.98
N PHE A 103 -18.82 1.15 -36.67
CA PHE A 103 -17.87 1.43 -35.61
C PHE A 103 -18.68 1.83 -34.39
N SER A 104 -19.03 0.85 -33.57
CA SER A 104 -19.30 1.14 -32.16
C SER A 104 -18.09 1.88 -31.64
N LYS A 105 -18.21 3.21 -31.48
CA LYS A 105 -17.30 4.00 -30.65
C LYS A 105 -17.31 3.33 -29.29
N LEU A 106 -16.34 2.45 -29.05
CA LEU A 106 -15.92 2.09 -27.71
C LEU A 106 -15.48 3.42 -27.09
N ASN A 107 -16.40 4.05 -26.36
CA ASN A 107 -16.12 5.22 -25.54
C ASN A 107 -15.17 4.77 -24.42
N PHE A 108 -13.90 4.58 -24.74
CA PHE A 108 -12.83 4.53 -23.75
C PHE A 108 -12.63 5.96 -23.28
N GLU A 109 -13.22 6.31 -22.14
CA GLU A 109 -12.69 7.46 -21.41
C GLU A 109 -11.23 7.18 -21.04
N PRO A 110 -10.33 8.16 -21.17
CA PRO A 110 -8.91 7.97 -20.92
C PRO A 110 -8.68 7.60 -19.45
N LEU A 111 -7.79 6.62 -19.22
CA LEU A 111 -7.31 6.27 -17.88
C LEU A 111 -6.60 7.47 -17.25
N ASN A 112 -6.67 7.58 -15.92
CA ASN A 112 -5.91 8.61 -15.21
C ASN A 112 -4.45 8.20 -15.14
N ILE A 113 -3.55 9.13 -15.49
CA ILE A 113 -2.12 8.94 -15.34
C ILE A 113 -1.72 9.41 -13.93
N GLU A 114 -1.20 8.49 -13.12
CA GLU A 114 -0.62 8.80 -11.81
C GLU A 114 0.89 8.60 -11.90
N THR A 115 1.64 9.63 -11.52
CA THR A 115 3.11 9.63 -11.54
C THR A 115 3.66 10.17 -10.24
N SER A 116 4.75 9.57 -9.77
CA SER A 116 5.50 10.10 -8.63
C SER A 116 6.94 9.62 -8.67
N ARG A 117 7.82 10.48 -8.14
CA ARG A 117 9.24 10.18 -7.94
C ARG A 117 9.61 10.48 -6.49
N GLU A 118 10.44 9.62 -5.92
CA GLU A 118 11.05 9.87 -4.62
C GLU A 118 12.51 9.44 -4.64
N THR A 119 13.38 10.19 -3.97
CA THR A 119 14.79 9.85 -3.84
C THR A 119 15.23 9.96 -2.40
N ALA A 120 15.70 8.86 -1.81
CA ALA A 120 16.18 8.86 -0.43
C ALA A 120 17.40 7.96 -0.25
N PHE A 121 18.10 8.19 0.86
CA PHE A 121 19.10 7.26 1.37
C PHE A 121 18.42 6.12 2.12
N VAL A 122 18.90 4.90 1.90
CA VAL A 122 18.47 3.68 2.57
C VAL A 122 19.70 3.01 3.18
N GLU A 123 19.62 2.65 4.47
CA GLU A 123 20.69 1.97 5.21
C GLU A 123 20.76 0.47 4.90
N MET A 124 20.82 0.15 3.61
CA MET A 124 20.91 -1.20 3.07
C MET A 124 21.75 -1.16 1.80
N ASN A 125 22.64 -2.15 1.62
CA ASN A 125 23.44 -2.25 0.40
C ASN A 125 22.55 -2.57 -0.83
N PRO A 126 23.01 -2.25 -2.05
CA PRO A 126 22.18 -2.42 -3.25
C PRO A 126 21.71 -3.85 -3.49
N MET A 127 22.57 -4.84 -3.18
CA MET A 127 22.26 -6.24 -3.46
C MET A 127 21.12 -6.77 -2.56
N ASN A 128 21.12 -6.38 -1.29
CA ASN A 128 20.04 -6.75 -0.37
C ASN A 128 18.71 -6.13 -0.80
N ILE A 129 18.71 -4.89 -1.32
CA ILE A 129 17.49 -4.25 -1.86
C ILE A 129 17.01 -5.00 -3.10
N VAL A 130 17.90 -5.32 -4.04
CA VAL A 130 17.54 -6.11 -5.22
C VAL A 130 16.99 -7.48 -4.83
N GLN A 131 17.61 -8.17 -3.86
CA GLN A 131 17.10 -9.45 -3.37
C GLN A 131 15.70 -9.30 -2.75
N LEU A 132 15.47 -8.25 -1.97
CA LEU A 132 14.17 -7.93 -1.38
C LEU A 132 13.07 -7.76 -2.43
N LEU A 133 13.41 -7.24 -3.62
CA LEU A 133 12.49 -7.00 -4.73
C LEU A 133 12.32 -8.22 -5.64
N MET A 134 13.39 -8.99 -5.90
CA MET A 134 13.39 -10.11 -6.85
C MET A 134 12.94 -11.43 -6.23
N ASP A 135 13.08 -11.60 -4.91
CA ASP A 135 12.52 -12.75 -4.18
C ASP A 135 11.04 -12.49 -3.86
N THR A 136 10.14 -13.22 -4.55
CA THR A 136 8.68 -13.07 -4.41
C THR A 136 8.21 -13.17 -2.96
N LYS A 137 8.82 -14.03 -2.14
CA LYS A 137 8.42 -14.22 -0.75
C LYS A 137 8.89 -13.05 0.10
N GLN A 138 10.12 -12.58 -0.07
CA GLN A 138 10.63 -11.40 0.65
C GLN A 138 9.89 -10.14 0.25
N TRP A 139 9.58 -9.98 -1.05
CA TRP A 139 8.82 -8.87 -1.57
C TRP A 139 7.42 -8.81 -0.93
N GLY A 140 6.63 -9.88 -1.00
CA GLY A 140 5.31 -9.91 -0.37
C GLY A 140 5.36 -9.81 1.16
N THR A 141 6.41 -10.33 1.80
CA THR A 141 6.56 -10.29 3.27
C THR A 141 6.94 -8.91 3.79
N THR A 142 7.68 -8.13 3.02
CA THR A 142 8.18 -6.81 3.42
C THR A 142 7.24 -5.70 2.99
N PHE A 143 6.70 -5.79 1.77
CA PHE A 143 5.80 -4.79 1.21
C PHE A 143 4.32 -5.13 1.42
N TYR A 144 3.99 -5.90 2.45
CA TYR A 144 2.62 -6.35 2.76
C TYR A 144 1.62 -5.20 2.99
N SER A 145 2.10 -3.98 3.26
CA SER A 145 1.25 -2.79 3.36
C SER A 145 0.83 -2.27 1.99
N ILE A 146 1.63 -2.51 0.95
CA ILE A 146 1.44 -2.05 -0.44
C ILE A 146 0.90 -3.17 -1.32
N VAL A 147 1.40 -4.40 -1.14
CA VAL A 147 1.18 -5.56 -2.00
C VAL A 147 0.48 -6.65 -1.20
N SER A 148 -0.73 -7.02 -1.62
CA SER A 148 -1.57 -8.00 -0.92
C SER A 148 -1.38 -9.41 -1.47
N ARG A 149 -1.13 -9.54 -2.77
CA ARG A 149 -0.97 -10.83 -3.47
C ARG A 149 0.17 -10.73 -4.47
N THR A 150 0.95 -11.79 -4.58
CA THR A 150 2.10 -11.88 -5.49
C THR A 150 2.23 -13.31 -6.01
N THR A 151 2.36 -13.48 -7.32
CA THR A 151 2.58 -14.78 -7.95
C THR A 151 3.67 -14.63 -9.01
N LEU A 152 4.71 -15.46 -8.94
CA LEU A 152 5.64 -15.63 -10.05
C LEU A 152 4.97 -16.53 -11.10
N LEU A 153 4.75 -16.00 -12.29
CA LEU A 153 4.15 -16.75 -13.40
C LEU A 153 5.25 -17.47 -14.19
N GLY A 154 6.41 -16.85 -14.41
CA GLY A 154 7.52 -17.53 -15.06
C GLY A 154 8.79 -16.70 -15.06
N VAL A 155 9.91 -17.33 -15.39
CA VAL A 155 11.18 -16.65 -15.59
C VAL A 155 11.54 -16.74 -17.08
N ILE A 156 11.80 -15.58 -17.69
CA ILE A 156 12.08 -15.46 -19.13
C ILE A 156 13.58 -15.54 -19.37
N LEU A 157 14.36 -14.79 -18.58
CA LEU A 157 15.81 -14.79 -18.59
C LEU A 157 16.31 -15.11 -17.18
N GLU A 158 17.19 -16.10 -17.08
CA GLU A 158 17.90 -16.49 -15.87
C GLU A 158 19.40 -16.24 -16.06
N ASN A 159 20.10 -15.94 -14.97
CA ASN A 159 21.55 -15.84 -14.99
C ASN A 159 22.17 -17.08 -14.32
N VAL A 160 23.22 -17.61 -14.93
CA VAL A 160 23.89 -18.86 -14.52
C VAL A 160 24.74 -18.67 -13.27
N ASP A 161 25.19 -17.44 -13.00
CA ASP A 161 26.01 -17.10 -11.83
C ASP A 161 25.20 -16.93 -10.53
N GLY A 162 23.87 -17.06 -10.59
CA GLY A 162 22.97 -16.84 -9.47
C GLY A 162 22.74 -15.36 -9.11
N SER A 163 23.28 -14.43 -9.91
CA SER A 163 23.03 -12.99 -9.81
C SER A 163 21.66 -12.64 -10.38
N TYR A 164 21.07 -11.55 -9.90
CA TYR A 164 19.86 -10.97 -10.51
C TYR A 164 20.16 -10.11 -11.74
N ASN A 165 21.43 -9.90 -12.10
CA ASN A 165 21.78 -9.11 -13.28
C ASN A 165 21.31 -9.79 -14.56
N GLY A 166 20.45 -9.12 -15.33
CA GLY A 166 19.90 -9.64 -16.58
C GLY A 166 18.61 -10.45 -16.41
N VAL A 167 18.13 -10.67 -15.18
CA VAL A 167 16.98 -11.55 -14.90
C VAL A 167 15.67 -10.86 -15.24
N ILE A 168 14.81 -11.56 -16.00
CA ILE A 168 13.45 -11.12 -16.33
C ILE A 168 12.44 -12.14 -15.80
N GLN A 169 11.52 -11.68 -14.96
CA GLN A 169 10.43 -12.46 -14.39
C GLN A 169 9.08 -11.94 -14.88
N VAL A 170 8.12 -12.82 -15.14
CA VAL A 170 6.72 -12.46 -15.35
C VAL A 170 5.97 -12.71 -14.06
N MET A 171 5.29 -11.69 -13.56
CA MET A 171 4.63 -11.72 -12.25
C MET A 171 3.19 -11.22 -12.35
N SER A 172 2.35 -11.64 -11.40
CA SER A 172 1.10 -10.96 -11.08
C SER A 172 1.12 -10.45 -9.65
N ALA A 173 0.55 -9.26 -9.44
CA ALA A 173 0.40 -8.71 -8.10
C ALA A 173 -0.84 -7.82 -7.96
N GLU A 174 -1.29 -7.67 -6.72
CA GLU A 174 -2.37 -6.75 -6.35
C GLU A 174 -1.85 -5.68 -5.38
N PHE A 175 -2.02 -4.42 -5.75
CA PHE A 175 -1.57 -3.26 -4.98
C PHE A 175 -2.76 -2.62 -4.27
N HIS A 176 -2.62 -2.29 -2.99
CA HIS A 176 -3.74 -1.84 -2.17
C HIS A 176 -3.38 -0.71 -1.21
N GLN A 177 -4.44 -0.11 -0.66
CA GLN A 177 -4.37 0.75 0.52
C GLN A 177 -4.96 0.04 1.73
N CYS A 178 -4.74 0.59 2.91
CA CYS A 178 -5.25 0.05 4.17
C CYS A 178 -6.73 0.43 4.41
N THR A 179 -7.57 0.28 3.39
CA THR A 179 -9.01 0.57 3.40
C THR A 179 -9.68 -0.22 2.27
N PRO A 180 -10.93 -0.71 2.45
CA PRO A 180 -11.66 -1.35 1.36
C PRO A 180 -12.31 -0.36 0.38
N LEU A 181 -12.30 0.94 0.70
CA LEU A 181 -12.94 1.98 -0.11
C LEU A 181 -12.05 2.48 -1.27
N ILE A 182 -10.80 2.01 -1.33
CA ILE A 182 -9.92 2.17 -2.48
C ILE A 182 -9.75 0.78 -3.11
N PRO A 183 -10.23 0.55 -4.35
CA PRO A 183 -10.09 -0.74 -5.03
C PRO A 183 -8.64 -1.18 -5.16
N ALA A 184 -8.40 -2.49 -5.10
CA ALA A 184 -7.06 -3.03 -5.31
C ALA A 184 -6.74 -3.00 -6.81
N ARG A 185 -5.51 -2.63 -7.14
CA ARG A 185 -5.02 -2.53 -8.52
C ARG A 185 -4.33 -3.85 -8.87
N GLN A 186 -4.95 -4.65 -9.74
CA GLN A 186 -4.35 -5.89 -10.21
C GLN A 186 -3.47 -5.62 -11.44
N SER A 187 -2.27 -6.18 -11.45
CA SER A 187 -1.29 -6.00 -12.53
C SER A 187 -0.64 -7.32 -12.93
N TYR A 188 -0.35 -7.45 -14.21
CA TYR A 188 0.45 -8.53 -14.79
C TYR A 188 1.61 -7.87 -15.55
N PHE A 189 2.83 -8.08 -15.08
CA PHE A 189 3.98 -7.30 -15.53
C PHE A 189 5.23 -8.16 -15.68
N ALA A 190 6.15 -7.69 -16.54
CA ALA A 190 7.52 -8.15 -16.54
C ALA A 190 8.33 -7.32 -15.56
N ARG A 191 9.08 -7.99 -14.68
CA ARG A 191 10.08 -7.42 -13.79
C ARG A 191 11.47 -7.72 -14.34
N TYR A 192 12.22 -6.68 -14.69
CA TYR A 192 13.59 -6.80 -15.18
C TYR A 192 14.58 -6.19 -14.19
N CYS A 193 15.61 -6.95 -13.86
CA CYS A 193 16.73 -6.49 -13.04
C CYS A 193 18.02 -6.44 -13.86
N LYS A 194 18.73 -5.32 -13.80
CA LYS A 194 19.98 -5.11 -14.52
C LYS A 194 20.97 -4.30 -13.69
N LYS A 195 22.23 -4.68 -13.73
CA LYS A 195 23.35 -3.88 -13.22
C LYS A 195 23.94 -3.04 -14.35
N HIS A 196 24.01 -1.73 -14.16
CA HIS A 196 24.62 -0.79 -15.08
C HIS A 196 26.14 -0.65 -14.82
N THR A 197 26.88 -0.07 -15.77
CA THR A 197 28.36 -0.03 -15.81
C THR A 197 29.04 0.66 -14.62
N ASN A 198 28.32 1.44 -13.83
CA ASN A 198 28.81 2.18 -12.66
C ASN A 198 28.44 1.51 -11.31
N GLY A 199 28.03 0.24 -11.32
CA GLY A 199 27.60 -0.46 -10.11
C GLY A 199 26.16 -0.14 -9.67
N THR A 200 25.46 0.73 -10.38
CA THR A 200 24.05 1.05 -10.13
C THR A 200 23.16 -0.10 -10.59
N TRP A 201 22.19 -0.47 -9.77
CA TRP A 201 21.18 -1.46 -10.11
C TRP A 201 19.88 -0.78 -10.54
N GLY A 202 19.21 -1.36 -11.53
CA GLY A 202 17.84 -1.04 -11.89
C GLY A 202 16.94 -2.25 -11.68
N VAL A 203 15.76 -2.03 -11.11
CA VAL A 203 14.66 -2.99 -11.10
C VAL A 203 13.44 -2.26 -11.66
N VAL A 204 12.92 -2.73 -12.80
CA VAL A 204 11.78 -2.12 -13.48
C VAL A 204 10.66 -3.14 -13.67
N ASP A 205 9.44 -2.68 -13.45
CA ASP A 205 8.19 -3.36 -13.70
C ASP A 205 7.45 -2.67 -14.85
N VAL A 206 7.03 -3.44 -15.85
CA VAL A 206 6.22 -2.93 -16.98
C VAL A 206 5.08 -3.89 -17.31
N SER A 207 3.89 -3.34 -17.44
CA SER A 207 2.66 -4.08 -17.73
C SER A 207 2.69 -4.78 -19.09
N LEU A 208 2.19 -6.02 -19.14
CA LEU A 208 2.14 -6.83 -20.36
C LEU A 208 0.82 -6.70 -21.15
N GLU A 209 -0.08 -5.82 -20.72
CA GLU A 209 -1.38 -5.53 -21.35
C GLU A 209 -1.27 -5.18 -22.84
N ASN A 210 -0.17 -4.56 -23.27
CA ASN A 210 0.07 -4.22 -24.68
C ASN A 210 0.32 -5.45 -25.55
N LEU A 211 1.01 -6.46 -24.99
CA LEU A 211 1.34 -7.69 -25.70
C LEU A 211 0.19 -8.69 -25.65
N PHE A 212 -0.58 -8.67 -24.56
CA PHE A 212 -1.72 -9.56 -24.33
C PHE A 212 -2.95 -8.73 -23.92
N PRO A 213 -3.64 -8.10 -24.89
CA PRO A 213 -4.82 -7.30 -24.63
C PRO A 213 -5.89 -8.13 -23.92
N TYR A 214 -6.40 -7.62 -22.80
CA TYR A 214 -7.52 -8.21 -22.07
C TYR A 214 -8.73 -7.27 -22.16
N PRO A 215 -9.97 -7.76 -22.34
CA PRO A 215 -11.10 -6.96 -22.81
C PRO A 215 -11.45 -5.71 -21.98
N GLN A 216 -10.92 -5.56 -20.77
CA GLN A 216 -10.96 -4.32 -19.99
C GLN A 216 -9.66 -4.14 -19.19
N VAL A 217 -8.84 -3.15 -19.55
CA VAL A 217 -7.67 -2.74 -18.77
C VAL A 217 -8.10 -1.64 -17.79
N GLN A 218 -8.26 -2.00 -16.52
CA GLN A 218 -8.58 -1.05 -15.44
C GLN A 218 -7.33 -0.44 -14.80
N PHE A 219 -6.19 -1.10 -14.97
CA PHE A 219 -4.92 -0.69 -14.41
C PHE A 219 -3.80 -1.16 -15.33
N ARG A 220 -2.85 -0.26 -15.60
CA ARG A 220 -1.64 -0.54 -16.36
C ARG A 220 -0.45 0.13 -15.70
N ARG A 221 0.65 -0.61 -15.57
CA ARG A 221 1.92 -0.10 -15.07
C ARG A 221 2.82 0.31 -16.23
N ARG A 222 3.04 1.61 -16.40
CA ARG A 222 4.15 2.12 -17.23
C ARG A 222 5.47 1.85 -16.51
N PRO A 223 6.64 2.02 -17.15
CA PRO A 223 7.92 1.72 -16.52
C PRO A 223 8.02 2.33 -15.12
N SER A 224 7.96 1.47 -14.10
CA SER A 224 7.93 1.82 -12.68
C SER A 224 8.89 0.92 -11.95
N GLY A 225 9.55 1.42 -10.92
CA GLY A 225 10.56 0.65 -10.19
C GLY A 225 11.60 1.57 -9.58
N CYS A 226 12.82 1.09 -9.43
CA CYS A 226 13.86 1.87 -8.77
C CYS A 226 15.25 1.72 -9.37
N VAL A 227 16.00 2.80 -9.22
CA VAL A 227 17.44 2.90 -9.47
C VAL A 227 18.14 2.95 -8.11
N ILE A 228 19.09 2.04 -7.90
CA ILE A 228 19.74 1.80 -6.62
C ILE A 228 21.25 2.02 -6.81
N GLN A 229 21.74 3.12 -6.26
CA GLN A 229 23.14 3.53 -6.36
C GLN A 229 23.85 3.27 -5.03
N GLU A 230 25.01 2.63 -5.07
CA GLU A 230 25.83 2.42 -3.88
C GLU A 230 26.34 3.76 -3.34
N VAL A 231 26.19 3.99 -2.03
CA VAL A 231 26.69 5.18 -1.36
C VAL A 231 27.47 4.76 -0.11
N GLY A 232 28.79 4.94 -0.16
CA GLY A 232 29.70 4.44 0.88
C GLY A 232 29.66 2.92 0.99
N ASN A 233 30.02 2.37 2.16
CA ASN A 233 30.19 0.93 2.32
C ASN A 233 28.94 0.17 2.79
N ARG A 234 27.84 0.85 3.13
CA ARG A 234 26.67 0.21 3.80
C ARG A 234 25.30 0.70 3.38
N GLY A 235 25.21 1.76 2.57
CA GLY A 235 23.94 2.36 2.18
C GLY A 235 23.75 2.47 0.69
N SER A 236 22.54 2.82 0.30
CA SER A 236 22.15 3.04 -1.09
C SER A 236 21.38 4.35 -1.22
N LYS A 237 21.65 5.11 -2.27
CA LYS A 237 20.72 6.13 -2.75
C LYS A 237 19.73 5.45 -3.68
N VAL A 238 18.46 5.47 -3.31
CA VAL A 238 17.37 4.85 -4.05
C VAL A 238 16.51 5.95 -4.65
N THR A 239 16.36 5.95 -5.97
CA THR A 239 15.38 6.76 -6.69
C THR A 239 14.28 5.83 -7.19
N TRP A 240 13.07 6.01 -6.68
CA TRP A 240 11.90 5.21 -7.03
C TRP A 240 10.95 6.01 -7.91
N ILE A 241 10.41 5.36 -8.94
CA ILE A 241 9.46 5.92 -9.90
C ILE A 241 8.21 5.04 -9.89
N GLU A 242 7.05 5.63 -9.62
CA GLU A 242 5.75 5.00 -9.90
C GLU A 242 5.10 5.76 -11.05
N HIS A 243 4.77 5.04 -12.12
CA HIS A 243 4.11 5.57 -13.31
C HIS A 243 3.03 4.59 -13.76
N VAL A 244 1.76 4.96 -13.58
CA VAL A 244 0.63 4.06 -13.83
C VAL A 244 -0.52 4.76 -14.53
N GLU A 245 -1.33 3.97 -15.23
CA GLU A 245 -2.62 4.35 -15.77
C GLU A 245 -3.71 3.58 -15.01
N VAL A 246 -4.74 4.27 -14.54
CA VAL A 246 -5.78 3.66 -13.71
C VAL A 246 -7.18 4.23 -13.94
N ASP A 247 -8.17 3.36 -13.91
CA ASP A 247 -9.58 3.72 -13.90
C ASP A 247 -10.02 4.05 -12.46
N ASN A 248 -10.31 5.33 -12.22
CA ASN A 248 -10.76 5.83 -10.91
C ASN A 248 -12.30 6.00 -10.82
N LYS A 249 -13.09 5.43 -11.76
CA LYS A 249 -14.57 5.58 -11.76
C LYS A 249 -15.23 5.06 -10.49
N SER A 250 -14.75 3.93 -9.95
CA SER A 250 -15.28 3.30 -8.74
C SER A 250 -14.69 3.85 -7.44
N LEU A 251 -13.84 4.88 -7.51
CA LEU A 251 -13.16 5.43 -6.35
C LEU A 251 -14.12 6.20 -5.43
N HIS A 252 -14.09 5.86 -4.14
CA HIS A 252 -14.92 6.52 -3.14
C HIS A 252 -14.58 8.03 -3.01
N PRO A 253 -15.58 8.93 -2.94
CA PRO A 253 -15.34 10.38 -2.88
C PRO A 253 -14.40 10.82 -1.76
N LEU A 254 -14.47 10.17 -0.59
CA LEU A 254 -13.58 10.43 0.56
C LEU A 254 -12.10 10.34 0.20
N PHE A 255 -11.72 9.41 -0.66
CA PHE A 255 -10.32 9.16 -1.03
C PHE A 255 -9.95 9.75 -2.39
N ARG A 256 -10.91 10.34 -3.12
CA ARG A 256 -10.66 10.93 -4.44
C ARG A 256 -9.56 12.00 -4.42
N PRO A 257 -9.52 12.95 -3.46
CA PRO A 257 -8.47 13.97 -3.44
C PRO A 257 -7.07 13.36 -3.29
N ILE A 258 -6.90 12.47 -2.30
CA ILE A 258 -5.58 11.90 -2.01
C ILE A 258 -5.09 10.91 -3.08
N VAL A 259 -5.97 10.14 -3.71
CA VAL A 259 -5.58 9.22 -4.79
C VAL A 259 -5.30 9.99 -6.08
N SER A 260 -6.17 10.95 -6.46
CA SER A 260 -5.99 11.72 -7.71
C SER A 260 -4.76 12.62 -7.68
N SER A 261 -4.26 12.97 -6.49
CA SER A 261 -2.98 13.68 -6.34
C SER A 261 -1.74 12.82 -6.64
N GLY A 262 -1.90 11.49 -6.79
CA GLY A 262 -0.79 10.53 -6.91
C GLY A 262 -0.15 10.15 -5.58
N PHE A 263 -0.56 10.74 -4.45
CA PHE A 263 0.08 10.52 -3.15
C PHE A 263 -0.15 9.11 -2.60
N ALA A 264 -1.38 8.59 -2.69
CA ALA A 264 -1.77 7.34 -2.06
C ALA A 264 -0.90 6.15 -2.49
N PHE A 265 -0.60 6.04 -3.79
CA PHE A 265 0.23 4.97 -4.38
C PHE A 265 1.63 5.46 -4.78
N SER A 266 2.13 6.50 -4.12
CA SER A 266 3.38 7.15 -4.52
C SER A 266 4.64 6.31 -4.28
N ALA A 267 5.69 6.65 -5.03
CA ALA A 267 7.07 6.17 -4.88
C ALA A 267 7.59 6.31 -3.43
N LYS A 268 7.16 7.37 -2.72
CA LYS A 268 7.52 7.62 -1.32
C LYS A 268 7.17 6.45 -0.40
N ARG A 269 6.04 5.78 -0.66
CA ARG A 269 5.56 4.66 0.15
C ARG A 269 6.46 3.43 0.06
N TRP A 270 7.04 3.19 -1.12
CA TRP A 270 7.99 2.10 -1.33
C TRP A 270 9.28 2.32 -0.55
N ILE A 271 9.86 3.50 -0.67
CA ILE A 271 11.08 3.90 0.07
C ILE A 271 10.82 3.89 1.59
N ALA A 272 9.70 4.45 2.05
CA ALA A 272 9.33 4.45 3.46
C ALA A 272 9.20 3.02 4.02
N THR A 273 8.66 2.08 3.23
CA THR A 273 8.56 0.67 3.61
C THR A 273 9.93 0.00 3.74
N ILE A 274 10.89 0.31 2.85
CA ILE A 274 12.26 -0.21 2.96
C ILE A 274 12.96 0.36 4.20
N ASN A 275 12.81 1.66 4.46
CA ASN A 275 13.38 2.30 5.65
C ASN A 275 12.80 1.71 6.93
N ARG A 276 11.48 1.50 6.99
CA ARG A 276 10.82 0.79 8.09
C ARG A 276 11.39 -0.61 8.29
N HIS A 277 11.63 -1.34 7.20
CA HIS A 277 12.21 -2.69 7.27
C HIS A 277 13.64 -2.66 7.84
N CYS A 278 14.47 -1.70 7.44
CA CYS A 278 15.83 -1.52 7.98
C CYS A 278 15.81 -1.20 9.49
N GLN A 279 14.92 -0.30 9.91
CA GLN A 279 14.72 0.03 11.33
C GLN A 279 14.24 -1.19 12.12
N TRP A 280 13.33 -1.99 11.54
CA TRP A 280 12.82 -3.21 12.17
C TRP A 280 13.90 -4.27 12.35
N LEU A 281 14.76 -4.48 11.35
CA LEU A 281 15.90 -5.40 11.44
C LEU A 281 16.88 -4.97 12.53
N THR A 282 17.24 -3.68 12.55
CA THR A 282 18.12 -3.10 13.58
C THR A 282 17.54 -3.28 14.98
N THR A 283 16.25 -2.96 15.14
CA THR A 283 15.51 -3.15 16.38
C THR A 283 15.53 -4.62 16.80
N SER A 284 15.21 -5.54 15.89
CA SER A 284 15.22 -6.98 16.16
C SER A 284 16.59 -7.50 16.62
N MET A 285 17.68 -7.01 16.02
CA MET A 285 19.06 -7.44 16.33
C MET A 285 19.67 -6.77 17.58
N ALA A 286 19.09 -5.68 18.10
CA ALA A 286 19.64 -4.95 19.23
C ALA A 286 19.81 -5.81 20.49
N ARG A 287 20.96 -5.74 21.17
CA ARG A 287 21.19 -6.50 22.42
C ARG A 287 20.54 -5.85 23.64
N THR A 288 20.40 -4.54 23.61
CA THR A 288 19.79 -3.69 24.64
C THR A 288 18.86 -2.71 23.95
N ALA A 289 17.59 -2.70 24.31
CA ALA A 289 16.64 -1.70 23.84
C ALA A 289 16.30 -0.75 25.01
N PRO A 290 16.06 0.54 24.76
CA PRO A 290 15.58 1.46 25.78
C PRO A 290 14.13 1.06 26.13
N THR A 291 13.97 0.20 27.13
CA THR A 291 12.72 0.09 27.87
C THR A 291 12.75 1.20 28.93
N THR A 292 11.88 2.22 28.85
CA THR A 292 11.72 3.10 30.01
C THR A 292 11.06 2.33 31.16
N ASP A 293 11.36 2.77 32.39
CA ASP A 293 10.94 2.22 33.69
C ASP A 293 11.65 0.94 34.18
N GLY A 294 12.87 0.66 33.69
CA GLY A 294 13.72 -0.37 34.31
C GLY A 294 13.22 -1.82 34.17
N VAL A 295 12.18 -2.05 33.37
CA VAL A 295 11.65 -3.38 33.05
C VAL A 295 12.50 -3.98 31.92
N LEU A 296 13.38 -4.92 32.27
CA LEU A 296 14.21 -5.61 31.28
C LEU A 296 13.43 -6.78 30.66
N ILE A 297 13.12 -6.71 29.37
CA ILE A 297 12.64 -7.88 28.62
C ILE A 297 13.86 -8.70 28.17
N PRO A 298 13.96 -9.99 28.51
CA PRO A 298 15.03 -10.85 28.01
C PRO A 298 15.10 -10.83 26.47
N GLN A 299 16.30 -10.96 25.90
CA GLN A 299 16.51 -10.85 24.45
C GLN A 299 15.62 -11.82 23.65
N GLU A 300 15.47 -13.07 24.10
CA GLU A 300 14.60 -14.05 23.46
C GLU A 300 13.13 -13.63 23.51
N GLY A 301 12.68 -13.15 24.68
CA GLY A 301 11.34 -12.61 24.88
C GLY A 301 11.04 -11.42 23.98
N ARG A 302 11.99 -10.50 23.87
CA ARG A 302 11.90 -9.32 23.00
C ARG A 302 11.81 -9.72 21.53
N GLY A 303 12.62 -10.68 21.09
CA GLY A 303 12.55 -11.23 19.74
C GLY A 303 11.21 -11.90 19.42
N SER A 304 10.65 -12.67 20.37
CA SER A 304 9.32 -13.26 20.23
C SER A 304 8.20 -12.23 20.25
N LEU A 305 8.30 -11.19 21.08
CA LEU A 305 7.34 -10.08 21.12
C LEU A 305 7.28 -9.33 19.80
N LEU A 306 8.44 -8.94 19.25
CA LEU A 306 8.54 -8.25 17.96
C LEU A 306 7.97 -9.12 16.83
N LYS A 307 8.35 -10.40 16.76
CA LYS A 307 7.79 -11.33 15.75
C LYS A 307 6.26 -11.50 15.88
N LEU A 308 5.71 -11.44 17.10
CA LEU A 308 4.26 -11.47 17.30
C LEU A 308 3.59 -10.16 16.85
N ALA A 309 4.20 -9.01 17.15
CA ALA A 309 3.72 -7.70 16.68
C ALA A 309 3.74 -7.63 15.14
N GLU A 310 4.82 -8.08 14.50
CA GLU A 310 4.91 -8.17 13.04
C GLU A 310 3.81 -9.06 12.46
N LYS A 311 3.57 -10.24 13.06
CA LYS A 311 2.46 -11.14 12.68
C LYS A 311 1.10 -10.44 12.83
N MET A 312 0.88 -9.72 13.93
CA MET A 312 -0.34 -8.98 14.21
C MET A 312 -0.60 -7.92 13.14
N THR A 313 0.40 -7.10 12.83
CA THR A 313 0.30 -6.02 11.86
C THR A 313 0.13 -6.54 10.44
N LYS A 314 0.88 -7.58 10.04
CA LYS A 314 0.67 -8.25 8.74
C LYS A 314 -0.75 -8.78 8.61
N ASN A 315 -1.28 -9.43 9.64
CA ASN A 315 -2.65 -9.92 9.64
C ASN A 315 -3.66 -8.76 9.51
N PHE A 316 -3.42 -7.61 10.13
CA PHE A 316 -4.29 -6.44 10.01
C PHE A 316 -4.37 -5.92 8.56
N PHE A 317 -3.22 -5.68 7.92
CA PHE A 317 -3.16 -5.18 6.53
C PHE A 317 -3.72 -6.20 5.53
N ASN A 318 -3.40 -7.48 5.71
CA ASN A 318 -3.99 -8.56 4.90
C ASN A 318 -5.50 -8.63 5.07
N ASN A 319 -6.02 -8.18 6.23
CA ASN A 319 -7.43 -8.30 6.53
C ASN A 319 -8.30 -7.11 6.08
N ILE A 320 -7.72 -5.92 5.93
CA ILE A 320 -8.48 -4.69 5.69
C ILE A 320 -8.52 -4.25 4.21
N ASN A 321 -7.62 -4.79 3.39
CA ASN A 321 -7.51 -4.42 1.99
C ASN A 321 -8.67 -4.96 1.13
N SER A 322 -8.79 -4.44 -0.10
CA SER A 322 -9.79 -4.81 -1.10
C SER A 322 -9.26 -5.78 -2.17
N CYS A 323 -8.31 -6.66 -1.83
CA CYS A 323 -7.80 -7.64 -2.78
C CYS A 323 -8.91 -8.60 -3.25
N SER A 324 -8.67 -9.34 -4.33
CA SER A 324 -9.66 -10.26 -4.91
C SER A 324 -10.19 -11.34 -3.97
N GLU A 325 -9.42 -11.75 -2.95
CA GLU A 325 -9.85 -12.68 -1.90
C GLU A 325 -10.69 -12.01 -0.78
N ASN A 326 -10.63 -10.68 -0.66
CA ASN A 326 -11.28 -9.89 0.36
C ASN A 326 -12.52 -9.18 -0.20
N VAL A 327 -13.60 -9.94 -0.38
CA VAL A 327 -14.89 -9.39 -0.83
C VAL A 327 -15.60 -8.71 0.34
N TRP A 328 -15.84 -7.41 0.21
CA TRP A 328 -16.52 -6.59 1.21
C TRP A 328 -17.99 -6.39 0.85
N SER A 329 -18.87 -6.51 1.85
CA SER A 329 -20.29 -6.21 1.73
C SER A 329 -20.67 -4.97 2.54
N GLY A 330 -21.59 -4.16 2.02
CA GLY A 330 -22.21 -3.10 2.81
C GLY A 330 -23.17 -3.68 3.85
N LEU A 331 -23.41 -2.94 4.93
CA LEU A 331 -24.51 -3.28 5.82
C LEU A 331 -25.87 -2.97 5.16
N PRO A 332 -26.91 -3.77 5.41
CA PRO A 332 -28.26 -3.48 4.92
C PRO A 332 -28.77 -2.09 5.36
N GLN A 333 -29.63 -1.46 4.55
CA GLN A 333 -30.08 -0.05 4.69
C GLN A 333 -30.74 0.29 6.04
N ASN A 334 -31.24 -0.69 6.78
CA ASN A 334 -31.79 -0.52 8.12
C ASN A 334 -30.73 -0.22 9.21
N PHE A 335 -29.44 -0.43 8.89
CA PHE A 335 -28.32 -0.05 9.75
C PHE A 335 -27.74 1.27 9.24
N ALA A 336 -28.21 2.39 9.80
CA ALA A 336 -27.98 3.78 9.39
C ALA A 336 -26.51 4.28 9.34
N ALA A 337 -25.52 3.40 9.23
CA ALA A 337 -24.10 3.74 9.17
C ALA A 337 -23.63 3.73 7.70
N GLN A 338 -23.56 4.92 7.10
CA GLN A 338 -22.90 5.11 5.80
C GLN A 338 -21.46 4.59 5.89
N ASP A 339 -21.04 3.83 4.88
CA ASP A 339 -19.66 3.31 4.71
C ASP A 339 -19.14 2.31 5.74
N VAL A 340 -20.01 1.67 6.51
CA VAL A 340 -19.63 0.43 7.21
C VAL A 340 -19.59 -0.72 6.21
N ARG A 341 -18.47 -1.45 6.22
CA ARG A 341 -18.25 -2.65 5.42
C ARG A 341 -18.00 -3.85 6.34
N LEU A 342 -18.52 -4.99 5.91
CA LEU A 342 -18.39 -6.27 6.57
C LEU A 342 -17.68 -7.26 5.65
N ARG A 343 -16.87 -8.14 6.22
CA ARG A 343 -16.51 -9.40 5.57
C ARG A 343 -16.26 -10.53 6.55
N TYR A 344 -16.25 -11.74 6.02
CA TYR A 344 -15.73 -12.91 6.70
C TYR A 344 -14.25 -13.09 6.37
N GLY A 345 -13.44 -13.27 7.40
CA GLY A 345 -12.04 -13.64 7.31
C GLY A 345 -11.82 -15.14 7.37
N ASN A 346 -10.55 -15.51 7.54
CA ASN A 346 -10.16 -16.91 7.71
C ASN A 346 -10.66 -17.49 9.04
N ILE A 347 -10.73 -18.82 9.12
CA ILE A 347 -11.10 -19.53 10.34
C ILE A 347 -10.01 -19.33 11.38
N LEU A 348 -10.38 -18.78 12.55
CA LEU A 348 -9.47 -18.69 13.68
C LEU A 348 -9.36 -20.07 14.34
N LYS A 349 -8.17 -20.67 14.23
CA LYS A 349 -7.80 -21.88 14.97
C LYS A 349 -7.12 -21.46 16.27
N VAL A 350 -7.72 -21.82 17.40
CA VAL A 350 -7.14 -21.64 18.73
C VAL A 350 -6.92 -23.03 19.32
N PRO A 351 -5.68 -23.38 19.74
CA PRO A 351 -5.42 -24.67 20.37
C PRO A 351 -6.37 -24.91 21.57
N GLY A 352 -7.05 -26.05 21.58
CA GLY A 352 -7.98 -26.43 22.64
C GLY A 352 -9.34 -25.70 22.66
N LYS A 353 -9.68 -24.91 21.64
CA LYS A 353 -11.01 -24.27 21.50
C LYS A 353 -11.63 -24.59 20.12
N PRO A 354 -12.96 -24.57 20.00
CA PRO A 354 -13.61 -24.73 18.71
C PRO A 354 -13.22 -23.60 17.76
N SER A 355 -13.02 -23.96 16.50
CA SER A 355 -12.77 -23.02 15.41
C SER A 355 -13.94 -22.04 15.27
N GLY A 356 -13.63 -20.76 14.99
CA GLY A 356 -14.64 -19.74 14.73
C GLY A 356 -14.28 -18.94 13.47
N ASN A 357 -15.31 -18.46 12.77
CA ASN A 357 -15.12 -17.56 11.64
C ASN A 357 -14.72 -16.19 12.15
N ILE A 358 -13.66 -15.60 11.60
CA ILE A 358 -13.34 -14.20 11.88
C ILE A 358 -14.33 -13.35 11.10
N VAL A 359 -14.92 -12.36 11.75
CA VAL A 359 -15.78 -11.36 11.13
C VAL A 359 -15.12 -10.00 11.32
N ILE A 360 -15.05 -9.24 10.23
CA ILE A 360 -14.26 -8.01 10.17
C ILE A 360 -15.18 -6.88 9.74
N PHE A 361 -15.18 -5.83 10.55
CA PHE A 361 -15.95 -4.62 10.33
C PHE A 361 -14.99 -3.47 10.12
N THR A 362 -15.30 -2.60 9.17
CA THR A 362 -14.49 -1.42 8.92
C THR A 362 -15.35 -0.25 8.50
N THR A 363 -14.90 0.95 8.81
CA THR A 363 -15.46 2.20 8.29
C THR A 363 -14.34 3.21 8.08
N SER A 364 -14.59 4.22 7.26
CA SER A 364 -13.66 5.34 7.09
C SER A 364 -14.38 6.66 7.29
N ILE A 365 -13.74 7.59 7.98
CA ILE A 365 -14.28 8.92 8.28
C ILE A 365 -13.22 9.97 8.07
N GLN A 366 -13.63 11.18 7.68
CA GLN A 366 -12.77 12.34 7.72
C GLN A 366 -12.80 12.96 9.12
N ILE A 367 -11.64 13.37 9.62
CA ILE A 367 -11.45 14.13 10.85
C ILE A 367 -10.66 15.41 10.48
N PRO A 368 -11.16 16.61 10.81
CA PRO A 368 -10.52 17.87 10.43
C PRO A 368 -9.36 18.22 11.38
N VAL A 369 -8.48 17.26 11.66
CA VAL A 369 -7.25 17.45 12.44
C VAL A 369 -6.07 16.80 11.70
N PRO A 370 -4.84 17.33 11.86
CA PRO A 370 -3.65 16.72 11.29
C PRO A 370 -3.42 15.28 11.77
N ILE A 371 -2.70 14.51 10.97
CA ILE A 371 -2.41 13.10 11.23
C ILE A 371 -1.72 12.92 12.58
N GLU A 372 -0.78 13.80 12.92
CA GLU A 372 0.06 13.71 14.12
C GLU A 372 -0.80 13.80 15.38
N VAL A 373 -1.76 14.73 15.40
CA VAL A 373 -2.68 14.94 16.52
C VAL A 373 -3.54 13.69 16.74
N LEU A 374 -4.11 13.14 15.65
CA LEU A 374 -4.96 11.95 15.72
C LEU A 374 -4.14 10.69 16.08
N PHE A 375 -2.94 10.56 15.53
CA PHE A 375 -2.02 9.46 15.80
C PHE A 375 -1.63 9.43 17.28
N ASP A 376 -1.22 10.56 17.84
CA ASP A 376 -0.88 10.68 19.26
C ASP A 376 -2.10 10.38 20.14
N PHE A 377 -3.27 10.92 19.82
CA PHE A 377 -4.50 10.63 20.56
C PHE A 377 -4.86 9.13 20.58
N LEU A 378 -4.73 8.44 19.45
CA LEU A 378 -5.12 7.03 19.34
C LEU A 378 -4.08 6.08 19.94
N ARG A 379 -2.79 6.42 19.90
CA ARG A 379 -1.74 5.52 20.39
C ARG A 379 -1.49 5.62 21.89
N HIS A 380 -1.80 6.76 22.54
CA HIS A 380 -1.40 7.02 23.92
C HIS A 380 -2.28 6.33 24.96
N GLU A 381 -1.66 5.92 26.08
CA GLU A 381 -2.32 5.24 27.20
C GLU A 381 -3.31 6.17 27.91
N ARG A 382 -2.99 7.46 28.05
CA ARG A 382 -3.80 8.46 28.77
C ARG A 382 -5.12 8.79 28.09
N THR A 383 -5.19 8.59 26.77
CA THR A 383 -6.35 8.94 25.93
C THR A 383 -7.15 7.72 25.50
N ARG A 384 -6.62 6.51 25.68
CA ARG A 384 -7.28 5.25 25.28
C ARG A 384 -8.68 5.10 25.87
N ASN A 385 -8.86 5.44 27.14
CA ASN A 385 -10.16 5.38 27.82
C ASN A 385 -11.23 6.33 27.24
N ARG A 386 -10.84 7.29 26.38
CA ARG A 386 -11.76 8.22 25.71
C ARG A 386 -12.41 7.63 24.46
N TRP A 387 -11.85 6.56 23.88
CA TRP A 387 -12.37 5.98 22.63
C TRP A 387 -12.54 4.44 22.69
N ASP A 388 -11.74 3.75 23.49
CA ASP A 388 -11.82 2.30 23.64
C ASP A 388 -12.88 1.93 24.68
N LEU A 389 -14.00 1.37 24.22
CA LEU A 389 -15.10 0.96 25.09
C LEU A 389 -14.66 -0.03 26.18
N LEU A 390 -13.64 -0.86 25.91
CA LEU A 390 -13.12 -1.82 26.89
C LEU A 390 -12.24 -1.18 27.97
N SER A 391 -11.77 0.03 27.73
CA SER A 391 -10.95 0.83 28.64
C SER A 391 -11.71 1.99 29.27
N ASN A 392 -13.01 2.15 28.97
CA ASN A 392 -13.82 3.25 29.47
C ASN A 392 -13.86 3.24 31.01
N GLN A 393 -13.61 4.41 31.62
CA GLN A 393 -13.50 4.60 33.08
C GLN A 393 -12.46 3.72 33.79
N ARG A 394 -11.53 3.11 33.05
CA ARG A 394 -10.46 2.27 33.60
C ARG A 394 -9.12 2.99 33.50
N HIS A 395 -8.20 2.61 34.39
CA HIS A 395 -6.84 3.12 34.33
C HIS A 395 -6.04 2.29 33.31
N VAL A 396 -5.42 2.97 32.36
CA VAL A 396 -4.57 2.38 31.33
C VAL A 396 -3.12 2.82 31.57
N ARG A 397 -2.21 1.86 31.58
CA ARG A 397 -0.77 2.10 31.75
C ARG A 397 0.02 1.38 30.65
N GLU A 398 1.01 2.04 30.07
CA GLU A 398 2.04 1.39 29.28
C GLU A 398 3.05 0.72 30.22
N LEU A 399 3.15 -0.61 30.17
CA LEU A 399 4.02 -1.39 31.05
C LEU A 399 5.46 -1.40 30.54
N VAL A 400 5.61 -1.57 29.24
CA VAL A 400 6.89 -1.64 28.56
C VAL A 400 6.67 -1.37 27.08
N TYR A 401 7.68 -0.80 26.42
CA TYR A 401 7.72 -0.69 24.97
C TYR A 401 9.11 -1.00 24.41
N VAL A 402 9.15 -1.27 23.12
CA VAL A 402 10.36 -1.38 22.30
C VAL A 402 10.25 -0.36 21.18
N SER A 403 11.11 0.66 21.18
CA SER A 403 11.17 1.64 20.10
C SER A 403 11.58 1.00 18.78
N ASN A 404 11.06 1.52 17.66
CA ASN A 404 11.42 1.11 16.31
C ASN A 404 11.81 2.35 15.48
N GLY A 405 13.12 2.58 15.33
CA GLY A 405 13.66 3.78 14.70
C GLY A 405 13.73 4.98 15.66
N GLU A 406 13.91 6.18 15.09
CA GLU A 406 14.16 7.42 15.84
C GLU A 406 12.87 8.10 16.32
N ASN A 407 11.76 7.95 15.58
CA ASN A 407 10.51 8.58 15.93
C ASN A 407 9.95 7.93 17.22
N PRO A 408 9.73 8.68 18.31
CA PRO A 408 9.24 8.11 19.56
C PRO A 408 7.83 7.52 19.43
N GLY A 409 7.03 7.95 18.45
CA GLY A 409 5.73 7.34 18.16
C GLY A 409 5.82 5.93 17.58
N ASN A 410 6.96 5.54 17.02
CA ASN A 410 7.18 4.25 16.38
C ASN A 410 7.66 3.23 17.41
N ARG A 411 6.77 2.37 17.91
CA ARG A 411 7.09 1.43 18.97
C ARG A 411 6.12 0.24 19.05
N VAL A 412 6.57 -0.82 19.68
CA VAL A 412 5.74 -1.95 20.12
C VAL A 412 5.55 -1.86 21.63
N SER A 413 4.32 -1.72 22.09
CA SER A 413 3.97 -1.49 23.49
C SER A 413 3.09 -2.59 24.06
N ILE A 414 3.30 -2.90 25.34
CA ILE A 414 2.37 -3.70 26.15
C ILE A 414 1.58 -2.72 27.03
N MET A 415 0.27 -2.62 26.78
CA MET A 415 -0.62 -1.79 27.58
C MET A 415 -1.46 -2.65 28.52
N GLN A 416 -1.61 -2.19 29.74
CA GLN A 416 -2.39 -2.84 30.78
C GLN A 416 -3.60 -1.98 31.12
N VAL A 417 -4.78 -2.58 31.11
CA VAL A 417 -6.04 -1.98 31.56
C VAL A 417 -6.45 -2.62 32.88
N ASN A 418 -6.66 -1.77 33.88
CA ASN A 418 -6.96 -2.19 35.23
C ASN A 418 -8.39 -1.77 35.62
N SER A 419 -9.17 -2.75 36.11
CA SER A 419 -10.50 -2.50 36.71
C SER A 419 -10.36 -1.98 38.15
N SER A 420 -9.28 -2.35 38.83
CA SER A 420 -8.84 -1.82 40.13
C SER A 420 -7.31 -1.95 40.24
N PRO A 421 -6.63 -1.29 41.19
CA PRO A 421 -5.16 -1.29 41.27
C PRO A 421 -4.50 -2.67 41.22
N ASN A 422 -5.19 -3.71 41.72
CA ASN A 422 -4.68 -5.08 41.79
C ASN A 422 -5.35 -6.06 40.80
N LYS A 423 -6.24 -5.58 39.93
CA LYS A 423 -7.00 -6.43 39.00
C LYS A 423 -6.77 -6.02 37.56
N ILE A 424 -5.93 -6.81 36.88
CA ILE A 424 -5.71 -6.74 35.44
C ILE A 424 -6.96 -7.24 34.73
N GLU A 425 -7.55 -6.39 33.90
CA GLU A 425 -8.65 -6.81 33.05
C GLU A 425 -8.15 -7.25 31.67
N ILE A 426 -7.30 -6.43 31.05
CA ILE A 426 -6.86 -6.63 29.67
C ILE A 426 -5.39 -6.28 29.54
N LEU A 427 -4.65 -7.10 28.79
CA LEU A 427 -3.35 -6.76 28.25
C LEU A 427 -3.48 -6.58 26.75
N TYR A 428 -3.06 -5.44 26.22
CA TYR A 428 -2.95 -5.20 24.79
C TYR A 428 -1.50 -5.32 24.36
N LEU A 429 -1.27 -6.03 23.27
CA LEU A 429 -0.10 -5.79 22.42
C LEU A 429 -0.50 -4.70 21.42
N GLN A 430 0.31 -3.66 21.28
CA GLN A 430 0.10 -2.57 20.33
C GLN A 430 1.37 -2.29 19.54
N GLU A 431 1.25 -2.14 18.23
CA GLU A 431 2.26 -1.51 17.38
C GLU A 431 1.71 -0.17 16.89
N SER A 432 2.45 0.90 17.12
CA SER A 432 2.18 2.22 16.53
C SER A 432 3.33 2.62 15.62
N TYR A 433 2.99 3.21 14.48
CA TYR A 433 3.97 3.68 13.52
C TYR A 433 3.42 4.85 12.69
N THR A 434 4.28 5.80 12.39
CA THR A 434 4.02 6.98 11.58
C THR A 434 5.23 7.27 10.69
N ASP A 435 4.95 7.69 9.47
CA ASP A 435 5.89 8.30 8.53
C ASP A 435 5.16 9.34 7.67
N GLU A 436 5.85 9.91 6.70
CA GLU A 436 5.31 10.95 5.81
C GLU A 436 4.13 10.48 4.95
N THR A 437 3.93 9.17 4.76
CA THR A 437 2.85 8.62 3.92
C THR A 437 1.57 8.32 4.69
N GLY A 438 1.68 8.19 6.02
CA GLY A 438 0.54 7.94 6.88
C GLY A 438 0.95 7.34 8.22
N SER A 439 -0.05 6.97 9.01
CA SER A 439 0.15 6.38 10.33
C SER A 439 -0.78 5.19 10.54
N TYR A 440 -0.39 4.27 11.41
CA TYR A 440 -1.29 3.22 11.87
C TYR A 440 -1.05 2.89 13.34
N ILE A 441 -2.10 2.39 13.97
CA ILE A 441 -2.05 1.80 15.31
C ILE A 441 -2.78 0.47 15.22
N VAL A 442 -2.05 -0.63 15.38
CA VAL A 442 -2.62 -1.99 15.39
C VAL A 442 -2.45 -2.57 16.77
N TYR A 443 -3.52 -3.11 17.34
CA TYR A 443 -3.50 -3.71 18.66
C TYR A 443 -4.36 -4.97 18.74
N ALA A 444 -4.08 -5.81 19.71
CA ALA A 444 -4.91 -6.97 20.02
C ALA A 444 -4.90 -7.26 21.53
N PRO A 445 -6.06 -7.61 22.11
CA PRO A 445 -6.09 -8.13 23.48
C PRO A 445 -5.41 -9.50 23.53
N MET A 446 -4.65 -9.73 24.59
CA MET A 446 -3.90 -10.95 24.84
C MET A 446 -4.20 -11.50 26.23
N ASP A 447 -4.24 -12.82 26.35
CA ASP A 447 -4.30 -13.46 27.66
C ASP A 447 -2.93 -13.41 28.34
N ILE A 448 -2.96 -13.30 29.68
CA ILE A 448 -1.75 -13.18 30.52
C ILE A 448 -0.80 -14.37 30.31
N MET A 449 -1.34 -15.57 30.09
CA MET A 449 -0.54 -16.78 29.91
C MET A 449 0.20 -16.77 28.56
N ALA A 450 -0.46 -16.36 27.47
CA ALA A 450 0.16 -16.21 26.17
C ALA A 450 1.19 -15.09 26.19
N MET A 451 0.89 -13.95 26.83
CA MET A 451 1.86 -12.86 26.98
C MET A 451 3.11 -13.34 27.75
N SER A 452 2.92 -14.03 28.87
CA SER A 452 4.02 -14.62 29.64
C SER A 452 4.85 -15.61 28.81
N LYS A 453 4.21 -16.50 28.03
CA LYS A 453 4.92 -17.41 27.13
C LYS A 453 5.78 -16.67 26.11
N ILE A 454 5.26 -15.60 25.51
CA ILE A 454 5.98 -14.80 24.52
C ILE A 454 7.16 -14.06 25.16
N LEU A 455 6.96 -13.43 26.32
CA LEU A 455 8.03 -12.75 27.06
C LEU A 455 9.13 -13.71 27.55
N ASN A 456 8.84 -15.01 27.66
CA ASN A 456 9.80 -16.06 27.95
C ASN A 456 10.38 -16.75 26.69
N GLY A 457 10.32 -16.11 25.52
CA GLY A 457 10.92 -16.64 24.28
C GLY A 457 10.06 -17.65 23.53
N GLY A 458 8.81 -17.87 23.94
CA GLY A 458 7.87 -18.78 23.27
C GLY A 458 7.63 -18.41 21.80
N ASN A 459 7.33 -19.42 20.97
CA ASN A 459 7.20 -19.24 19.52
C ASN A 459 5.85 -18.55 19.14
N PRO A 460 5.89 -17.37 18.48
CA PRO A 460 4.68 -16.62 18.07
C PRO A 460 3.75 -17.35 17.11
N LYS A 461 4.22 -18.41 16.43
CA LYS A 461 3.38 -19.21 15.52
C LYS A 461 2.21 -19.87 16.26
N PHE A 462 2.39 -20.22 17.54
CA PHE A 462 1.38 -20.92 18.34
C PHE A 462 0.44 -19.99 19.10
N VAL A 463 0.65 -18.67 19.03
CA VAL A 463 -0.24 -17.67 19.64
C VAL A 463 -1.25 -17.18 18.61
N SER A 464 -2.53 -17.41 18.87
CA SER A 464 -3.63 -16.84 18.09
C SER A 464 -3.83 -15.38 18.50
N ILE A 465 -3.83 -14.47 17.53
CA ILE A 465 -3.98 -13.03 17.75
C ILE A 465 -5.01 -12.47 16.77
N LEU A 466 -5.88 -11.60 17.27
CA LEU A 466 -6.97 -11.02 16.49
C LEU A 466 -6.81 -9.50 16.46
N PRO A 467 -6.12 -8.96 15.43
CA PRO A 467 -5.78 -7.55 15.39
C PRO A 467 -7.00 -6.68 15.14
N SER A 468 -7.04 -5.53 15.79
CA SER A 468 -7.93 -4.41 15.52
C SER A 468 -7.08 -3.15 15.44
N GLY A 469 -7.58 -2.08 14.84
CA GLY A 469 -6.74 -0.90 14.71
C GLY A 469 -7.24 0.16 13.78
N PHE A 470 -6.32 1.09 13.51
CA PHE A 470 -6.54 2.33 12.80
C PHE A 470 -5.47 2.49 11.72
N SER A 471 -5.90 2.96 10.55
CA SER A 471 -5.05 3.52 9.51
C SER A 471 -5.43 4.98 9.32
N ILE A 472 -4.45 5.87 9.29
CA ILE A 472 -4.61 7.31 9.20
C ILE A 472 -3.86 7.77 7.96
N MET A 473 -4.59 8.37 7.03
CA MET A 473 -4.04 8.99 5.82
C MET A 473 -4.34 10.50 5.85
N PRO A 474 -3.55 11.32 5.15
CA PRO A 474 -3.95 12.71 4.92
C PRO A 474 -5.20 12.76 4.04
N ASP A 475 -6.07 13.74 4.28
CA ASP A 475 -7.28 13.92 3.46
C ASP A 475 -7.03 14.55 2.09
N LYS A 476 -5.93 15.29 1.96
CA LYS A 476 -5.38 15.85 0.72
C LYS A 476 -3.85 15.78 0.73
N ALA A 477 -3.21 15.79 -0.44
CA ALA A 477 -1.75 15.72 -0.48
C ALA A 477 -1.11 16.91 0.26
N PRO A 478 0.04 16.71 0.94
CA PRO A 478 0.77 17.81 1.57
C PRO A 478 1.07 18.94 0.57
N GLY A 479 0.80 20.18 0.95
CA GLY A 479 1.00 21.35 0.09
C GLY A 479 -0.07 21.58 -0.98
N GLN A 480 -1.13 20.76 -1.02
CA GLN A 480 -2.23 20.91 -1.97
C GLN A 480 -3.42 21.69 -1.37
N GLY A 481 -3.81 22.79 -2.03
CA GLY A 481 -4.96 23.63 -1.66
C GLY A 481 -4.75 24.50 -0.42
N ASP A 482 -5.62 25.50 -0.23
CA ASP A 482 -5.57 26.41 0.92
C ASP A 482 -6.13 25.74 2.20
N GLY A 483 -5.58 26.06 3.37
CA GLY A 483 -5.98 25.51 4.68
C GLY A 483 -5.29 24.23 5.16
N ALA A 484 -5.45 23.92 6.45
CA ALA A 484 -4.79 22.80 7.13
C ALA A 484 -5.21 21.43 6.54
N VAL A 485 -4.25 20.51 6.43
CA VAL A 485 -4.49 19.13 5.99
C VAL A 485 -5.16 18.37 7.15
N GLY A 486 -6.35 17.83 6.89
CA GLY A 486 -7.05 16.95 7.82
C GLY A 486 -6.60 15.51 7.66
N SER A 487 -7.33 14.59 8.28
CA SER A 487 -7.02 13.17 8.25
C SER A 487 -8.23 12.33 7.84
N ILE A 488 -7.98 11.27 7.08
CA ILE A 488 -8.92 10.19 6.84
C ILE A 488 -8.53 9.04 7.73
N LEU A 489 -9.43 8.69 8.64
CA LEU A 489 -9.29 7.59 9.59
C LEU A 489 -10.09 6.39 9.09
N THR A 490 -9.40 5.28 8.83
CA THR A 490 -10.02 3.97 8.63
C THR A 490 -9.82 3.13 9.89
N LEU A 491 -10.92 2.65 10.48
CA LEU A 491 -10.91 1.80 11.67
C LEU A 491 -11.39 0.40 11.27
N ALA A 492 -10.71 -0.64 11.73
CA ALA A 492 -11.13 -2.02 11.52
C ALA A 492 -11.12 -2.82 12.82
N PHE A 493 -12.26 -3.45 13.11
CA PHE A 493 -12.47 -4.30 14.27
C PHE A 493 -12.77 -5.73 13.84
N GLN A 494 -12.19 -6.67 14.59
CA GLN A 494 -12.30 -8.09 14.33
C GLN A 494 -12.96 -8.79 15.51
N SER A 495 -13.85 -9.73 15.21
CA SER A 495 -14.52 -10.57 16.19
C SER A 495 -14.57 -12.02 15.72
N VAL A 496 -14.78 -12.94 16.67
CA VAL A 496 -14.92 -14.36 16.38
C VAL A 496 -16.39 -14.72 16.46
N ASP A 497 -16.91 -15.23 15.36
CA ASP A 497 -18.23 -15.81 15.28
C ASP A 497 -18.13 -17.34 15.31
N ARG A 498 -18.76 -17.95 16.33
CA ARG A 498 -18.78 -19.40 16.55
C ARG A 498 -20.12 -20.04 16.23
N LEU A 499 -21.12 -19.23 15.86
CA LEU A 499 -22.51 -19.65 15.68
C LEU A 499 -22.93 -19.50 14.19
N SER A 500 -22.17 -18.71 13.44
CA SER A 500 -22.28 -18.35 12.03
C SER A 500 -22.16 -19.46 10.99
N ASN A 501 -23.23 -19.88 10.31
CA ASN A 501 -23.08 -20.40 8.94
C ASN A 501 -22.93 -19.21 7.99
N LYS A 502 -21.98 -19.26 7.03
CA LYS A 502 -21.62 -18.16 6.12
C LYS A 502 -22.80 -17.54 5.33
N GLU A 503 -23.96 -18.21 5.31
CA GLU A 503 -25.18 -17.78 4.62
C GLU A 503 -25.98 -16.67 5.35
N TYR A 504 -25.78 -16.46 6.66
CA TYR A 504 -26.55 -15.47 7.43
C TYR A 504 -25.65 -14.45 8.13
N MET A 505 -26.13 -13.20 8.26
CA MET A 505 -25.47 -12.16 9.03
C MET A 505 -25.25 -12.60 10.49
N PRO A 506 -24.04 -12.46 11.06
CA PRO A 506 -23.76 -12.91 12.42
C PRO A 506 -24.64 -12.16 13.44
N PRO A 507 -25.18 -12.82 14.47
CA PRO A 507 -25.89 -12.13 15.55
C PRO A 507 -25.02 -11.07 16.26
N SER A 508 -23.69 -11.21 16.19
CA SER A 508 -22.71 -10.25 16.72
C SER A 508 -22.61 -8.95 15.91
N THR A 509 -23.17 -8.89 14.70
CA THR A 509 -23.13 -7.72 13.80
C THR A 509 -23.69 -6.47 14.45
N LEU A 510 -24.83 -6.58 15.12
CA LEU A 510 -25.46 -5.45 15.83
C LEU A 510 -24.54 -4.88 16.90
N LYS A 511 -23.93 -5.76 17.70
CA LYS A 511 -23.03 -5.38 18.79
C LYS A 511 -21.76 -4.71 18.25
N ILE A 512 -21.16 -5.28 17.20
CA ILE A 512 -19.91 -4.75 16.65
C ILE A 512 -20.17 -3.44 15.90
N ASN A 513 -21.29 -3.33 15.17
CA ASN A 513 -21.68 -2.07 14.54
C ASN A 513 -21.91 -0.97 15.58
N ALA A 514 -22.53 -1.31 16.72
CA ALA A 514 -22.67 -0.38 17.84
C ALA A 514 -21.30 0.03 18.42
N ILE A 515 -20.40 -0.93 18.68
CA ILE A 515 -19.03 -0.65 19.15
C ILE A 515 -18.29 0.27 18.18
N LEU A 516 -18.35 -0.01 16.88
CA LEU A 516 -17.74 0.78 15.83
C LEU A 516 -18.30 2.21 15.82
N SER A 517 -19.62 2.35 15.81
CA SER A 517 -20.31 3.65 15.78
C SER A 517 -20.02 4.47 17.04
N THR A 518 -20.02 3.86 18.22
CA THR A 518 -19.68 4.51 19.48
C THR A 518 -18.21 4.93 19.52
N THR A 519 -17.29 4.10 19.02
CA THR A 519 -15.86 4.46 18.92
C THR A 519 -15.70 5.68 18.01
N VAL A 520 -16.31 5.66 16.83
CA VAL A 520 -16.30 6.79 15.88
C VAL A 520 -16.84 8.07 16.51
N ALA A 521 -17.98 7.98 17.21
CA ALA A 521 -18.58 9.13 17.90
C ALA A 521 -17.64 9.67 18.98
N SER A 522 -17.00 8.79 19.76
CA SER A 522 -16.09 9.18 20.84
C SER A 522 -14.80 9.83 20.32
N ILE A 523 -14.25 9.33 19.21
CA ILE A 523 -13.10 9.96 18.54
C ILE A 523 -13.48 11.33 18.00
N LYS A 524 -14.62 11.44 17.30
CA LYS A 524 -15.11 12.73 16.79
C LYS A 524 -15.34 13.73 17.92
N ASP A 525 -15.97 13.31 19.00
CA ASP A 525 -16.21 14.16 20.16
C ASP A 525 -14.90 14.67 20.77
N ALA A 526 -13.93 13.77 20.96
CA ALA A 526 -12.63 14.11 21.48
C ALA A 526 -11.84 15.09 20.59
N MET A 527 -11.93 14.96 19.27
CA MET A 527 -11.18 15.78 18.31
C MET A 527 -11.88 17.11 17.96
N LEU A 528 -13.22 17.15 17.99
CA LEU A 528 -13.98 18.34 17.58
C LEU A 528 -14.35 19.24 18.76
N PHE A 529 -14.59 18.67 19.94
CA PHE A 529 -15.06 19.42 21.12
C PHE A 529 -14.06 19.38 22.29
N GLY A 530 -13.12 18.43 22.28
CA GLY A 530 -12.15 18.23 23.35
C GLY A 530 -10.80 18.92 23.20
N ILE A 531 -10.57 19.71 22.14
CA ILE A 531 -9.32 20.49 21.90
C ILE A 531 -9.53 21.96 22.34
N ARG A 532 -10.12 22.18 23.52
CA ARG A 532 -10.19 23.52 24.16
C ARG A 532 -9.26 23.61 25.34
#